data_AF-A0A2D8JFG4-F1
#
_entry.id   AF-A0A2D8JFG4-F1
#
_cell.length_a   1.000
_cell.length_b   1.000
_cell.length_c   1.000
_cell.angle_alpha   90.00
_cell.angle_beta   90.00
_cell.angle_gamma   90.00
#
_symmetry.space_group_name_H-M   'P 1'
#
loop_
_entity.id
_entity.type
_entity.pdbx_description
1 polymer ?
#
loop_
_entity_poly.entity_id
_entity_poly.type
_entity_poly.pdbx_seq_one_letter_code
_entity_poly.pdbx_strand_id
1 'polypeptide(L)'
;MRIAQTAFLLGALLPVTPALSGQEAEQLSLIQEHLHSELSSIAERYEGVAGIHVLDLSSGDRFAVRDDFIFPQASAIKIPILLELFRRAESDPGLLSKRIEMTEEVRTGGSGVLGVLTDGGSALSLEDYAIYMILHSDNTATNILIDELGMGPINALSASLGAQNTLLQRKMIQPEESALGNENLSTPRDAAEIMKRIANC
;
A
#
# COMPACT_ATOMS: atom_id res chain seq x y z
N MET A 1 -28.50 52.98 -13.84
CA MET A 1 -27.06 53.33 -13.73
C MET A 1 -26.27 52.14 -14.28
N ARG A 2 -25.77 52.22 -15.52
CA ARG A 2 -25.10 51.11 -16.22
C ARG A 2 -23.63 51.08 -15.79
N ILE A 3 -23.22 50.03 -15.09
CA ILE A 3 -21.81 49.77 -14.78
C ILE A 3 -21.27 48.85 -15.87
N ALA A 4 -20.28 49.33 -16.63
CA ALA A 4 -19.58 48.57 -17.64
C ALA A 4 -18.75 47.46 -16.99
N GLN A 5 -18.96 46.22 -17.39
CA GLN A 5 -18.12 45.09 -17.01
C GLN A 5 -16.92 45.04 -17.95
N THR A 6 -15.75 45.39 -17.44
CA THR A 6 -14.47 45.23 -18.13
C THR A 6 -14.04 43.76 -18.00
N ALA A 7 -14.09 43.01 -19.09
CA ALA A 7 -13.62 41.62 -19.13
C ALA A 7 -12.09 41.57 -19.06
N PHE A 8 -11.55 41.03 -17.97
CA PHE A 8 -10.14 40.62 -17.90
C PHE A 8 -10.02 39.23 -18.54
N LEU A 9 -9.41 39.16 -19.72
CA LEU A 9 -8.93 37.91 -20.31
C LEU A 9 -7.69 37.45 -19.53
N LEU A 10 -7.88 36.56 -18.56
CA LEU A 10 -6.80 35.77 -17.98
C LEU A 10 -6.34 34.76 -19.05
N GLY A 11 -5.21 35.04 -19.71
CA GLY A 11 -4.55 34.07 -20.57
C GLY A 11 -4.03 32.92 -19.72
N ALA A 12 -4.64 31.74 -19.85
CA ALA A 12 -4.12 30.52 -19.26
C ALA A 12 -2.79 30.17 -19.95
N LEU A 13 -1.67 30.41 -19.25
CA LEU A 13 -0.37 29.85 -19.61
C LEU A 13 -0.44 28.35 -19.36
N LEU A 14 -0.67 27.58 -20.43
CA LEU A 14 -0.50 26.13 -20.40
C LEU A 14 0.97 25.82 -20.06
N PRO A 15 1.26 24.91 -19.12
CA PRO A 15 2.62 24.48 -18.87
C PRO A 15 3.14 23.77 -20.12
N VAL A 16 4.12 24.37 -20.79
CA VAL A 16 4.87 23.72 -21.86
C VAL A 16 5.87 22.79 -21.17
N THR A 17 5.57 21.50 -21.12
CA THR A 17 6.59 20.50 -20.80
C THR A 17 7.63 20.51 -21.92
N PRO A 18 8.93 20.70 -21.62
CA PRO A 18 9.94 20.69 -22.66
C PRO A 18 9.97 19.28 -23.27
N ALA A 19 9.83 19.20 -24.59
CA ALA A 19 10.04 17.96 -25.31
C ALA A 19 11.51 17.55 -25.16
N LEU A 20 11.76 16.32 -24.72
CA LEU A 20 13.10 15.73 -24.69
C LEU A 20 13.77 15.84 -26.06
N SER A 21 15.06 16.17 -26.06
CA SER A 21 15.84 16.10 -27.29
C SER A 21 15.93 14.64 -27.77
N GLY A 22 16.04 14.43 -29.08
CA GLY A 22 16.13 13.07 -29.64
C GLY A 22 17.28 12.24 -29.06
N GLN A 23 18.38 12.90 -28.67
CA GLN A 23 19.55 12.27 -28.07
C GLN A 23 19.31 11.83 -26.61
N GLU A 24 18.56 12.63 -25.83
CA GLU A 24 18.17 12.24 -24.47
C GLU A 24 17.16 11.09 -24.48
N ALA A 25 16.20 11.10 -25.42
CA ALA A 25 15.23 10.01 -25.55
C ALA A 25 15.91 8.67 -25.90
N GLU A 26 16.89 8.69 -26.80
CA GLU A 26 17.68 7.50 -27.15
C GLU A 26 18.53 7.00 -25.95
N GLN A 27 19.16 7.92 -25.21
CA GLN A 27 19.93 7.56 -24.02
C GLN A 27 19.04 6.95 -22.92
N LEU A 28 17.84 7.49 -22.70
CA LEU A 28 16.87 6.94 -21.75
C LEU A 28 16.41 5.53 -22.15
N SER A 29 16.15 5.31 -23.44
CA SER A 29 15.79 3.97 -23.96
C SER A 29 16.88 2.93 -23.66
N LEU A 30 18.16 3.27 -23.88
CA LEU A 30 19.28 2.38 -23.60
C LEU A 30 19.42 2.06 -22.10
N ILE A 31 19.25 3.06 -21.24
CA ILE A 31 19.28 2.87 -19.77
C ILE A 31 18.12 1.97 -19.32
N GLN A 32 16.93 2.17 -19.90
CA GLN A 32 15.74 1.38 -19.60
C GLN A 32 15.90 -0.08 -20.03
N GLU A 33 16.41 -0.32 -21.23
CA GLU A 33 16.74 -1.68 -21.71
C GLU A 33 17.76 -2.36 -20.79
N HIS A 34 18.79 -1.63 -20.35
CA HIS A 34 19.77 -2.16 -19.42
C HIS A 34 19.13 -2.52 -18.06
N LEU A 35 18.29 -1.65 -17.50
CA LEU A 35 17.55 -1.92 -16.28
C LEU A 35 16.66 -3.18 -16.41
N HIS A 36 15.93 -3.30 -17.51
CA HIS A 36 15.07 -4.46 -17.77
C HIS A 36 15.88 -5.75 -17.85
N SER A 37 17.04 -5.72 -18.50
CA SER A 37 17.96 -6.86 -18.58
C SER A 37 18.49 -7.27 -17.20
N GLU A 38 18.91 -6.31 -16.38
CA GLU A 38 19.41 -6.57 -15.03
C GLU A 38 18.33 -7.15 -14.11
N LEU A 39 17.12 -6.58 -14.12
CA LEU A 39 16.00 -7.08 -13.33
C LEU A 39 15.58 -8.49 -13.76
N SER A 40 15.60 -8.78 -15.07
CA SER A 40 15.32 -10.12 -15.60
C SER A 40 16.37 -11.12 -15.13
N SER A 41 17.65 -10.76 -15.23
CA SER A 41 18.79 -11.56 -14.76
C SER A 41 18.71 -11.86 -13.25
N ILE A 42 18.34 -10.87 -12.43
CA ILE A 42 18.10 -11.06 -10.98
C ILE A 42 16.98 -12.08 -10.75
N ALA A 43 15.85 -11.93 -11.44
CA ALA A 43 14.69 -12.81 -11.27
C ALA A 43 14.91 -14.24 -11.81
N GLU A 44 15.82 -14.44 -12.76
CA GLU A 44 16.20 -15.74 -13.31
C GLU A 44 17.23 -16.47 -12.45
N ARG A 45 18.20 -15.74 -11.88
CA ARG A 45 19.27 -16.30 -11.05
C ARG A 45 18.85 -16.53 -9.59
N TYR A 46 17.70 -16.00 -9.18
CA TYR A 46 17.20 -16.18 -7.83
C TYR A 46 16.89 -17.66 -7.57
N GLU A 47 17.46 -18.24 -6.50
CA GLU A 47 17.20 -19.61 -6.07
C GLU A 47 15.83 -19.71 -5.36
N GLY A 48 14.77 -19.41 -6.11
CA GLY A 48 13.39 -19.36 -5.67
C GLY A 48 12.47 -18.81 -6.77
N VAL A 49 11.26 -18.40 -6.41
CA VAL A 49 10.36 -17.71 -7.36
C VAL A 49 10.39 -16.21 -7.06
N ALA A 50 10.82 -15.42 -8.03
CA ALA A 50 10.79 -13.96 -7.97
C ALA A 50 9.73 -13.40 -8.92
N GLY A 51 8.93 -12.47 -8.41
CA GLY A 51 7.99 -11.65 -9.17
C GLY A 51 8.35 -10.17 -9.05
N ILE A 52 8.32 -9.44 -10.16
CA ILE A 52 8.69 -8.01 -10.23
C ILE A 52 7.63 -7.28 -11.03
N HIS A 53 7.18 -6.13 -10.53
CA HIS A 53 6.39 -5.17 -11.29
C HIS A 53 6.98 -3.77 -11.06
N VAL A 54 7.32 -3.08 -12.15
CA VAL A 54 7.78 -1.70 -12.14
C VAL A 54 6.85 -0.90 -13.05
N LEU A 55 6.37 0.23 -12.54
CA LEU A 55 5.56 1.20 -13.26
C LEU A 55 6.19 2.57 -13.07
N ASP A 56 6.60 3.19 -14.16
CA ASP A 56 6.93 4.62 -14.17
C ASP A 56 5.62 5.42 -14.24
N LEU A 57 5.37 6.23 -13.21
CA LEU A 57 4.15 7.05 -13.14
C LEU A 57 4.20 8.28 -14.07
N SER A 58 5.39 8.68 -14.52
CA SER A 58 5.59 9.84 -15.39
C SER A 58 5.43 9.48 -16.87
N SER A 59 6.04 8.38 -17.33
CA SER A 59 5.95 7.92 -18.73
C SER A 59 4.84 6.91 -18.97
N GLY A 60 4.43 6.17 -17.93
CA GLY A 60 3.53 5.03 -18.04
C GLY A 60 4.22 3.72 -18.44
N ASP A 61 5.55 3.73 -18.58
CA ASP A 61 6.32 2.54 -18.94
C ASP A 61 6.27 1.46 -17.87
N ARG A 62 6.37 0.21 -18.31
CA ARG A 62 6.18 -0.96 -17.46
C ARG A 62 7.23 -2.02 -17.72
N PHE A 63 7.69 -2.64 -16.65
CA PHE A 63 8.49 -3.86 -16.66
C PHE A 63 7.87 -4.87 -15.70
N ALA A 64 7.76 -6.11 -16.14
CA ALA A 64 7.13 -7.17 -15.36
C ALA A 64 7.85 -8.50 -15.55
N VAL A 65 8.00 -9.24 -14.44
CA VAL A 65 8.42 -10.63 -14.42
C VAL A 65 7.46 -11.36 -13.48
N ARG A 66 6.67 -12.31 -14.01
CA ARG A 66 5.71 -13.12 -13.20
C ARG A 66 4.86 -12.23 -12.28
N ASP A 67 4.43 -11.08 -12.78
CA ASP A 67 3.74 -10.06 -11.96
C ASP A 67 2.29 -10.43 -11.64
N ASP A 68 1.80 -11.52 -12.22
CA ASP A 68 0.51 -12.17 -12.01
C ASP A 68 0.59 -13.37 -11.05
N PHE A 69 1.79 -13.77 -10.62
CA PHE A 69 1.96 -14.85 -9.66
C PHE A 69 1.54 -14.40 -8.26
N ILE A 70 0.98 -15.32 -7.50
CA ILE A 70 0.51 -15.08 -6.13
C ILE A 70 1.65 -15.35 -5.15
N PHE A 71 1.93 -14.39 -4.28
CA PHE A 71 2.94 -14.47 -3.23
C PHE A 71 2.36 -14.13 -1.86
N PRO A 72 2.89 -14.74 -0.78
CA PRO A 72 2.66 -14.27 0.58
C PRO A 72 3.12 -12.82 0.75
N GLN A 73 2.26 -11.97 1.28
CA GLN A 73 2.54 -10.53 1.46
C GLN A 73 3.39 -10.20 2.69
N ALA A 74 3.48 -11.13 3.64
CA ALA A 74 4.02 -10.83 4.97
C ALA A 74 3.39 -9.52 5.51
N SER A 75 4.20 -8.55 5.92
CA SER A 75 3.70 -7.28 6.47
C SER A 75 3.27 -6.24 5.43
N ALA A 76 3.49 -6.46 4.13
CA ALA A 76 3.02 -5.53 3.10
C ALA A 76 1.48 -5.44 3.05
N ILE A 77 0.77 -6.47 3.55
CA ILE A 77 -0.69 -6.48 3.68
C ILE A 77 -1.24 -5.34 4.56
N LYS A 78 -0.39 -4.71 5.40
CA LYS A 78 -0.77 -3.60 6.27
C LYS A 78 -1.11 -2.32 5.49
N ILE A 79 -0.68 -2.21 4.24
CA ILE A 79 -1.02 -1.07 3.38
C ILE A 79 -2.54 -1.01 3.11
N PRO A 80 -3.21 -2.07 2.60
CA PRO A 80 -4.68 -2.11 2.53
C PRO A 80 -5.40 -1.82 3.85
N ILE A 81 -4.88 -2.29 4.99
CA ILE A 81 -5.46 -2.05 6.32
C ILE A 81 -5.44 -0.55 6.63
N LEU A 82 -4.30 0.11 6.38
CA LEU A 82 -4.13 1.55 6.56
C LEU A 82 -5.12 2.33 5.68
N LEU A 83 -5.23 1.95 4.40
CA LEU A 83 -6.12 2.63 3.46
C LEU A 83 -7.58 2.53 3.88
N GLU A 84 -8.02 1.37 4.39
CA GLU A 84 -9.40 1.21 4.87
C GLU A 84 -9.69 2.04 6.12
N LEU A 85 -8.72 2.18 7.04
CA LEU A 85 -8.86 3.07 8.19
C LEU A 85 -9.10 4.52 7.74
N PHE A 86 -8.23 5.04 6.86
CA PHE A 86 -8.32 6.42 6.41
C PHE A 86 -9.56 6.66 5.54
N ARG A 87 -9.93 5.72 4.67
CA ARG A 87 -11.15 5.80 3.87
C ARG A 87 -12.40 5.91 4.75
N ARG A 88 -12.47 5.18 5.86
CA ARG A 88 -13.60 5.33 6.82
C ARG A 88 -13.55 6.67 7.54
N ALA A 89 -12.37 7.12 7.94
CA ALA A 89 -12.16 8.37 8.65
C ALA A 89 -12.62 9.60 7.84
N GLU A 90 -12.64 9.54 6.51
CA GLU A 90 -13.23 10.58 5.65
C GLU A 90 -14.70 10.86 5.98
N SER A 91 -15.43 9.84 6.44
CA SER A 91 -16.87 9.91 6.75
C SER A 91 -17.17 9.83 8.25
N ASP A 92 -16.20 9.44 9.07
CA ASP A 92 -16.30 9.35 10.53
C ASP A 92 -15.17 10.17 11.18
N PRO A 93 -15.46 11.44 11.56
CA PRO A 93 -14.48 12.32 12.19
C PRO A 93 -13.95 11.82 13.54
N GLY A 94 -14.64 10.89 14.20
CA GLY A 94 -14.24 10.34 15.50
C GLY A 94 -13.29 9.15 15.40
N LEU A 95 -13.24 8.48 14.25
CA LEU A 95 -12.62 7.17 14.10
C LEU A 95 -11.15 7.16 14.50
N LEU A 96 -10.34 8.07 13.95
CA LEU A 96 -8.89 8.10 14.21
C LEU A 96 -8.58 8.32 15.69
N SER A 97 -9.38 9.16 16.36
CA SER A 97 -9.24 9.47 17.78
C SER A 97 -9.82 8.41 18.72
N LYS A 98 -10.59 7.45 18.20
CA LYS A 98 -11.17 6.36 18.98
C LYS A 98 -10.04 5.59 19.67
N ARG A 99 -10.13 5.46 20.99
CA ARG A 99 -9.14 4.73 21.77
C ARG A 99 -9.60 3.30 21.99
N ILE A 100 -8.73 2.35 21.67
CA ILE A 100 -8.93 0.93 21.95
C ILE A 100 -7.89 0.51 22.97
N GLU A 101 -8.33 -0.27 23.96
CA GLU A 101 -7.44 -0.85 24.96
C GLU A 101 -6.68 -2.03 24.35
N MET A 102 -5.37 -2.07 24.57
CA MET A 102 -4.57 -3.25 24.24
C MET A 102 -4.77 -4.32 25.32
N THR A 103 -5.64 -5.29 25.05
CA THR A 103 -5.87 -6.42 25.94
C THR A 103 -4.81 -7.51 25.74
N GLU A 104 -4.70 -8.45 26.68
CA GLU A 104 -3.75 -9.57 26.56
C GLU A 104 -4.09 -10.50 25.38
N GLU A 105 -5.36 -10.64 25.02
CA GLU A 105 -5.82 -11.53 23.94
C GLU A 105 -5.35 -11.06 22.55
N VAL A 106 -5.19 -9.75 22.35
CA VAL A 106 -4.75 -9.17 21.08
C VAL A 106 -3.23 -9.07 20.96
N ARG A 107 -2.50 -9.24 22.07
CA ARG A 107 -1.04 -9.24 22.07
C ARG A 107 -0.53 -10.40 21.24
N THR A 108 0.41 -10.09 20.35
CA THR A 108 1.06 -11.10 19.53
C THR A 108 2.54 -10.81 19.36
N GLY A 109 3.29 -11.87 19.11
CA GLY A 109 4.73 -11.82 18.91
C GLY A 109 5.15 -11.39 17.51
N GLY A 110 6.40 -11.68 17.16
CA GLY A 110 7.00 -11.28 15.89
C GLY A 110 7.59 -9.88 15.96
N SER A 111 7.09 -8.95 15.15
CA SER A 111 7.57 -7.58 15.05
C SER A 111 6.66 -6.61 15.80
N GLY A 112 7.26 -5.53 16.32
CA GLY A 112 6.56 -4.48 17.05
C GLY A 112 7.14 -4.25 18.43
N VAL A 113 6.64 -3.20 19.08
CA VAL A 113 7.00 -2.82 20.46
C VAL A 113 5.83 -2.97 21.41
N LEU A 114 4.59 -2.98 20.91
CA LEU A 114 3.41 -2.99 21.77
C LEU A 114 3.26 -4.29 22.56
N GLY A 115 3.60 -5.43 21.94
CA GLY A 115 3.53 -6.74 22.59
C GLY A 115 4.42 -6.88 23.84
N VAL A 116 5.46 -6.05 23.98
CA VAL A 116 6.40 -6.08 25.13
C VAL A 116 6.16 -4.99 26.17
N LEU A 117 5.20 -4.09 25.95
CA LEU A 117 4.86 -3.06 26.93
C LEU A 117 4.17 -3.69 28.15
N THR A 118 4.60 -3.32 29.35
CA THR A 118 4.20 -3.98 30.60
C THR A 118 3.14 -3.24 31.39
N ASP A 119 2.65 -2.10 30.91
CA ASP A 119 1.64 -1.28 31.59
C ASP A 119 0.22 -1.87 31.57
N GLY A 120 0.04 -2.98 30.83
CA GLY A 120 -1.10 -3.91 31.00
C GLY A 120 -2.46 -3.42 30.50
N GLY A 121 -2.53 -2.28 29.80
CA GLY A 121 -3.81 -1.73 29.34
C GLY A 121 -3.75 -0.33 28.75
N SER A 122 -2.62 0.08 28.16
CA SER A 122 -2.55 1.38 27.49
C SER A 122 -3.54 1.42 26.32
N ALA A 123 -4.59 2.23 26.48
CA ALA A 123 -5.51 2.53 25.39
C ALA A 123 -4.86 3.54 24.45
N LEU A 124 -4.61 3.16 23.20
CA LEU A 124 -4.07 4.05 22.16
C LEU A 124 -5.15 4.40 21.14
N SER A 125 -4.98 5.52 20.44
CA SER A 125 -5.89 5.87 19.35
C SER A 125 -5.71 4.92 18.16
N LEU A 126 -6.72 4.77 17.31
CA LEU A 126 -6.58 4.00 16.07
C LEU A 126 -5.49 4.59 15.17
N GLU A 127 -5.31 5.91 15.18
CA GLU A 127 -4.21 6.58 14.48
C GLU A 127 -2.84 6.16 15.04
N ASP A 128 -2.66 6.12 16.37
CA ASP A 128 -1.43 5.66 16.99
C ASP A 128 -1.15 4.19 16.62
N TYR A 129 -2.16 3.32 16.66
CA TYR A 129 -2.01 1.94 16.20
C TYR A 129 -1.59 1.87 14.73
N ALA A 130 -2.17 2.70 13.86
CA ALA A 130 -1.75 2.77 12.45
C ALA A 130 -0.29 3.22 12.30
N ILE A 131 0.17 4.17 13.10
CA ILE A 131 1.57 4.61 13.14
C ILE A 131 2.48 3.46 13.55
N TYR A 132 2.17 2.74 14.64
CA TYR A 132 2.95 1.56 15.05
C TYR A 132 2.93 0.44 14.01
N MET A 133 1.76 0.20 13.40
CA MET A 133 1.59 -0.79 12.33
C MET A 133 2.51 -0.51 11.15
N ILE A 134 2.69 0.75 10.75
CA ILE A 134 3.51 1.11 9.58
C ILE A 134 4.97 1.31 9.93
N LEU A 135 5.29 2.09 10.98
CA LEU A 135 6.68 2.42 11.32
C LEU A 135 7.44 1.25 11.92
N HIS A 136 6.76 0.40 12.70
CA HIS A 136 7.40 -0.71 13.40
C HIS A 136 6.92 -2.08 12.91
N SER A 137 6.07 -2.12 11.89
CA SER A 137 5.42 -3.36 11.45
C SER A 137 4.77 -4.08 12.63
N ASP A 138 4.17 -3.35 13.57
CA ASP A 138 3.70 -3.92 14.83
C ASP A 138 2.51 -4.85 14.61
N ASN A 139 2.67 -6.13 14.95
CA ASN A 139 1.64 -7.15 14.71
C ASN A 139 0.45 -7.04 15.69
N THR A 140 0.67 -6.53 16.90
CA THR A 140 -0.41 -6.30 17.87
C THR A 140 -1.29 -5.15 17.38
N ALA A 141 -0.67 -4.03 16.98
CA ALA A 141 -1.39 -2.91 16.36
C ALA A 141 -2.17 -3.35 15.11
N THR A 142 -1.54 -4.19 14.27
CA THR A 142 -2.18 -4.73 13.07
C THR A 142 -3.44 -5.52 13.41
N ASN A 143 -3.36 -6.44 14.39
CA ASN A 143 -4.49 -7.28 14.75
C ASN A 143 -5.66 -6.47 15.35
N ILE A 144 -5.37 -5.44 16.15
CA ILE A 144 -6.39 -4.51 16.67
C ILE A 144 -7.10 -3.79 15.52
N LEU A 145 -6.35 -3.29 14.53
CA LEU A 145 -6.95 -2.64 13.35
C LEU A 145 -7.76 -3.62 12.50
N ILE A 146 -7.34 -4.88 12.39
CA ILE A 146 -8.13 -5.91 11.71
C ILE A 146 -9.45 -6.16 12.44
N ASP A 147 -9.46 -6.19 13.78
CA ASP A 147 -10.68 -6.38 14.57
C ASP A 147 -11.65 -5.22 14.42
N GLU A 148 -11.13 -3.99 14.40
CA GLU A 148 -11.93 -2.78 14.25
C GLU A 148 -12.52 -2.64 12.83
N LEU A 149 -11.73 -2.94 11.80
CA LEU A 149 -12.12 -2.70 10.41
C LEU A 149 -12.82 -3.92 9.79
N GLY A 150 -12.44 -5.13 10.18
CA GLY A 150 -12.87 -6.38 9.57
C GLY A 150 -12.16 -6.67 8.23
N MET A 151 -11.82 -7.95 8.02
CA MET A 151 -11.09 -8.39 6.81
C MET A 151 -11.92 -8.21 5.52
N GLY A 152 -13.23 -8.44 5.58
CA GLY A 152 -14.13 -8.32 4.42
C GLY A 152 -14.09 -6.93 3.79
N PRO A 153 -14.33 -5.85 4.56
CA PRO A 153 -14.18 -4.48 4.07
C PRO A 153 -12.78 -4.14 3.55
N ILE A 154 -11.71 -4.60 4.23
CA ILE A 154 -10.32 -4.40 3.77
C ILE A 154 -10.11 -5.04 2.38
N ASN A 155 -10.57 -6.28 2.19
CA ASN A 155 -10.46 -6.98 0.91
C ASN A 155 -11.35 -6.34 -0.17
N ALA A 156 -12.54 -5.87 0.19
CA ALA A 156 -13.42 -5.15 -0.72
C ALA A 156 -12.78 -3.84 -1.20
N LEU A 157 -12.07 -3.12 -0.33
CA LEU A 157 -11.29 -1.95 -0.71
C LEU A 157 -10.21 -2.33 -1.71
N SER A 158 -9.37 -3.33 -1.43
CA SER A 158 -8.33 -3.80 -2.37
C SER A 158 -8.92 -4.10 -3.75
N ALA A 159 -10.02 -4.85 -3.80
CA ALA A 159 -10.70 -5.17 -5.06
C ALA A 159 -11.20 -3.91 -5.81
N SER A 160 -11.75 -2.93 -5.09
CA SER A 160 -12.22 -1.66 -5.66
C SER A 160 -11.09 -0.79 -6.23
N LEU A 161 -9.86 -0.94 -5.70
CA LEU A 161 -8.67 -0.26 -6.19
C LEU A 161 -8.07 -0.96 -7.43
N GLY A 162 -8.60 -2.10 -7.84
CA GLY A 162 -8.08 -2.89 -8.97
C GLY A 162 -7.19 -4.07 -8.56
N ALA A 163 -7.08 -4.36 -7.26
CA ALA A 163 -6.19 -5.37 -6.70
C ALA A 163 -7.00 -6.56 -6.12
N GLN A 164 -7.62 -7.36 -6.98
CA GLN A 164 -8.53 -8.44 -6.56
C GLN A 164 -7.82 -9.65 -5.92
N ASN A 165 -6.52 -9.81 -6.16
CA ASN A 165 -5.70 -10.89 -5.61
C ASN A 165 -5.00 -10.48 -4.30
N THR A 166 -5.07 -9.20 -3.90
CA THR A 166 -4.61 -8.77 -2.58
C THR A 166 -5.64 -9.15 -1.52
N LEU A 167 -5.34 -10.19 -0.75
CA LEU A 167 -6.28 -10.79 0.22
C LEU A 167 -5.66 -10.88 1.61
N LEU A 168 -6.30 -10.22 2.57
CA LEU A 168 -6.12 -10.45 4.00
C LEU A 168 -7.03 -11.62 4.41
N GLN A 169 -6.43 -12.76 4.76
CA GLN A 169 -7.14 -14.00 5.08
C GLN A 169 -6.96 -14.41 6.54
N ARG A 170 -5.92 -13.91 7.20
CA ARG A 170 -5.63 -14.19 8.61
C ARG A 170 -5.02 -13.00 9.33
N LYS A 171 -5.17 -13.01 10.65
CA LYS A 171 -4.41 -12.12 11.55
C LYS A 171 -2.92 -12.42 11.50
N MET A 172 -2.13 -11.46 11.98
CA MET A 172 -0.69 -11.61 12.10
C MET A 172 -0.34 -12.69 13.14
N ILE A 173 0.68 -13.48 12.82
CA ILE A 173 1.19 -14.60 13.64
C ILE A 173 0.07 -15.59 14.01
N GLN A 174 -0.52 -16.21 12.99
CA GLN A 174 -1.50 -17.29 13.14
C GLN A 174 -0.99 -18.54 12.39
N PRO A 175 -0.11 -19.35 13.02
CA PRO A 175 0.50 -20.51 12.35
C PRO A 175 -0.51 -21.57 11.94
N GLU A 176 -1.58 -21.77 12.72
CA GLU A 176 -2.64 -22.73 12.41
C GLU A 176 -3.37 -22.34 11.12
N GLU A 177 -3.77 -21.07 10.99
CA GLU A 177 -4.37 -20.54 9.76
C GLU A 177 -3.42 -20.61 8.56
N SER A 178 -2.13 -20.29 8.77
CA SER A 178 -1.11 -20.40 7.71
C SER A 178 -0.94 -21.85 7.24
N ALA A 179 -0.96 -22.83 8.16
CA ALA A 179 -0.91 -24.25 7.84
C ALA A 179 -2.15 -24.76 7.08
N LEU A 180 -3.30 -24.11 7.24
CA LEU A 180 -4.51 -24.35 6.46
C LEU A 180 -4.49 -23.68 5.07
N GLY A 181 -3.45 -22.90 4.76
CA GLY A 181 -3.31 -22.19 3.49
C GLY A 181 -3.98 -20.81 3.45
N ASN A 182 -4.48 -20.32 4.58
CA ASN A 182 -5.13 -19.01 4.69
C ASN A 182 -4.10 -17.88 4.81
N GLU A 183 -3.10 -17.86 3.93
CA GLU A 183 -2.04 -16.86 3.98
C GLU A 183 -2.51 -15.49 3.49
N ASN A 184 -1.85 -14.40 3.89
CA ASN A 184 -2.13 -13.10 3.32
C ASN A 184 -1.42 -12.98 1.96
N LEU A 185 -2.16 -12.72 0.88
CA LEU A 185 -1.71 -12.90 -0.49
C LEU A 185 -1.76 -11.59 -1.29
N SER A 186 -0.96 -11.51 -2.36
CA SER A 186 -1.09 -10.53 -3.44
C SER A 186 -0.29 -10.98 -4.65
N THR A 187 -0.41 -10.25 -5.75
CA THR A 187 0.54 -10.28 -6.88
C THR A 187 1.39 -9.00 -6.86
N PRO A 188 2.59 -9.00 -7.49
CA PRO A 188 3.37 -7.78 -7.67
C PRO A 188 2.57 -6.67 -8.39
N ARG A 189 1.75 -7.04 -9.38
CA ARG A 189 0.88 -6.11 -10.11
C ARG A 189 -0.18 -5.47 -9.21
N ASP A 190 -0.87 -6.26 -8.41
CA ASP A 190 -1.92 -5.78 -7.50
C ASP A 190 -1.34 -4.85 -6.43
N ALA A 191 -0.19 -5.21 -5.86
CA ALA A 191 0.53 -4.35 -4.92
C ALA A 191 0.94 -3.01 -5.56
N ALA A 192 1.45 -3.04 -6.80
CA ALA A 192 1.80 -1.83 -7.53
C ALA A 192 0.57 -0.97 -7.87
N GLU A 193 -0.58 -1.57 -8.21
CA GLU A 193 -1.82 -0.83 -8.46
C GLU A 193 -2.29 -0.11 -7.19
N ILE A 194 -2.22 -0.74 -6.01
CA ILE A 194 -2.52 -0.07 -4.73
C ILE A 194 -1.58 1.13 -4.51
N MET A 195 -0.26 0.93 -4.69
CA MET A 195 0.72 2.02 -4.51
C MET A 195 0.52 3.16 -5.50
N LYS A 196 0.14 2.86 -6.74
CA LYS A 196 -0.22 3.85 -7.76
C LYS A 196 -1.42 4.69 -7.33
N ARG A 197 -2.42 4.11 -6.66
CA ARG A 197 -3.58 4.86 -6.15
C ARG A 197 -3.13 5.86 -5.10
N ILE A 198 -2.28 5.44 -4.16
CA ILE A 198 -1.70 6.32 -3.12
C ILE A 198 -0.95 7.50 -3.73
N ALA A 199 -0.16 7.27 -4.79
CA ALA A 199 0.61 8.34 -5.44
C ALA A 199 -0.26 9.40 -6.14
N ASN A 200 -1.53 9.10 -6.41
CA ASN A 200 -2.49 10.00 -7.06
C ASN A 200 -3.54 10.56 -6.08
N CYS A 201 -3.40 10.30 -4.78
CA CYS A 201 -4.22 10.90 -3.74
C CYS A 201 -3.82 12.35 -3.47
#